data_AF-A0A2N5VVJ3-F1
#
_entry.id   AF-A0A2N5VVJ3-F1
#
_cell.length_a   1.000
_cell.length_b   1.000
_cell.length_c   1.000
_cell.angle_alpha   90.00
_cell.angle_beta   90.00
_cell.angle_gamma   90.00
#
_symmetry.space_group_name_H-M   'P 1'
#
loop_
_entity.id
_entity.type
_entity.pdbx_description
1 polymer ?
#
loop_
_entity_poly.entity_id
_entity_poly.type
_entity_poly.pdbx_seq_one_letter_code
_entity_poly.pdbx_strand_id
1 'polypeptide(L)'
;MVPRNPPKTWDELFLPERLCKYGVPFFSSWLTHGIEGGVFVNPAQAVHPIARVALENLLCSSMTGCIEITESRTLALLGPTIGVPLHGHARQNAQLIASHAAHCGHIDANRDCQYSFYPSQPIYTLAANNYMQKNEDVLILCINSLTDNLSEGHIGPGEVGEIASRIILLCAINKTAADMKAAKETPGNMIPIERVSFPDPVPVTKFLKTLTGLRAEELPLGPIHADHKRKLLDQGMMFWNHFMDRSARPTTEAFLECLHRGVALQCRPKQEEFNQVLTIYLKDPSEDQLDESNVTFCGIQVDNRENDSELNISQENMNPEHAGEERNPYLSLYFALQSTTPPTKKGRDPAEERKDSYELPSSHEPPDDRTLGQQYAQDFLLRAKARRLS
;
A
#
# COMPACT_ATOMS: atom_id res chain seq x y z
N MET A 1 -10.55 5.63 -15.65
CA MET A 1 -10.84 7.01 -16.11
C MET A 1 -10.51 8.01 -15.02
N VAL A 2 -10.15 9.25 -15.36
CA VAL A 2 -10.10 10.39 -14.42
C VAL A 2 -11.49 11.05 -14.44
N PRO A 3 -12.14 11.29 -13.29
CA PRO A 3 -13.44 11.95 -13.25
C PRO A 3 -13.36 13.36 -13.84
N ARG A 4 -14.38 13.76 -14.61
CA ARG A 4 -14.47 15.13 -15.18
C ARG A 4 -14.55 16.22 -14.11
N ASN A 5 -15.12 15.87 -12.95
CA ASN A 5 -15.26 16.76 -11.80
C ASN A 5 -14.53 16.09 -10.63
N PRO A 6 -13.21 16.33 -10.47
CA PRO A 6 -12.48 15.87 -9.30
C PRO A 6 -12.96 16.61 -8.04
N PRO A 7 -12.71 16.05 -6.84
CA PRO A 7 -12.97 16.74 -5.58
C PRO A 7 -12.26 18.09 -5.53
N LYS A 8 -12.94 19.09 -4.96
CA LYS A 8 -12.39 20.42 -4.72
C LYS A 8 -12.21 20.72 -3.25
N THR A 9 -12.84 19.96 -2.36
CA THR A 9 -12.76 20.13 -0.91
C THR A 9 -12.38 18.84 -0.21
N TRP A 10 -11.95 18.96 1.04
CA TRP A 10 -11.73 17.80 1.91
C TRP A 10 -13.01 16.98 2.13
N ASP A 11 -14.15 17.65 2.30
CA ASP A 11 -15.43 16.96 2.43
C ASP A 11 -15.77 16.15 1.18
N GLU A 12 -15.58 16.72 -0.02
CA GLU A 12 -15.78 16.01 -1.28
C GLU A 12 -14.78 14.85 -1.47
N LEU A 13 -13.55 14.99 -0.98
CA LEU A 13 -12.54 13.93 -1.00
C LEU A 13 -13.02 12.71 -0.20
N PHE A 14 -13.79 12.91 0.86
CA PHE A 14 -14.25 11.82 1.73
C PHE A 14 -15.58 11.21 1.31
N LEU A 15 -16.22 11.74 0.28
CA LEU A 15 -17.45 11.17 -0.23
C LEU A 15 -17.21 9.77 -0.81
N PRO A 16 -17.93 8.74 -0.33
CA PRO A 16 -17.76 7.36 -0.79
C PRO A 16 -18.02 7.18 -2.29
N GLU A 17 -19.00 7.90 -2.84
CA GLU A 17 -19.37 7.86 -4.26
C GLU A 17 -18.23 8.33 -5.18
N ARG A 18 -17.30 9.15 -4.67
CA ARG A 18 -16.14 9.61 -5.44
C ARG A 18 -15.33 8.41 -5.92
N LEU A 19 -15.08 7.44 -5.05
CA LEU A 19 -14.21 6.30 -5.35
C LEU A 19 -14.84 5.33 -6.37
N CYS A 20 -16.18 5.28 -6.44
CA CYS A 20 -16.89 4.55 -7.47
C CYS A 20 -16.73 5.15 -8.88
N LYS A 21 -16.28 6.41 -9.01
CA LYS A 21 -16.06 7.09 -10.31
C LYS A 21 -14.70 6.77 -10.95
N TYR A 22 -13.82 6.09 -10.22
CA TYR A 22 -12.51 5.67 -10.74
C TYR A 22 -12.56 4.24 -11.27
N GLY A 23 -11.59 3.92 -12.15
CA GLY A 23 -11.51 2.60 -12.77
C GLY A 23 -12.54 2.41 -13.89
N VAL A 24 -13.20 1.25 -13.88
CA VAL A 24 -14.26 0.86 -14.82
C VAL A 24 -15.63 1.35 -14.33
N PRO A 25 -16.59 1.63 -15.22
CA PRO A 25 -17.85 2.27 -14.84
C PRO A 25 -18.85 1.36 -14.10
N PHE A 26 -18.49 0.09 -13.85
CA PHE A 26 -19.39 -0.90 -13.22
C PHE A 26 -19.91 -0.42 -11.87
N PHE A 27 -19.03 -0.09 -10.93
CA PHE A 27 -19.44 0.32 -9.58
C PHE A 27 -20.10 1.69 -9.54
N SER A 28 -19.74 2.63 -10.42
CA SER A 28 -20.48 3.89 -10.55
C SER A 28 -21.92 3.64 -11.00
N SER A 29 -22.14 2.80 -12.01
CA SER A 29 -23.49 2.51 -12.51
C SER A 29 -24.30 1.73 -11.47
N TRP A 30 -23.67 0.77 -10.79
CA TRP A 30 -24.30 0.00 -9.71
C TRP A 30 -24.78 0.90 -8.57
N LEU A 31 -23.94 1.86 -8.14
CA LEU A 31 -24.30 2.82 -7.11
C LEU A 31 -25.46 3.72 -7.55
N THR A 32 -25.38 4.28 -8.76
CA THR A 32 -26.44 5.14 -9.32
C THR A 32 -27.78 4.41 -9.36
N HIS A 33 -27.82 3.20 -9.92
CA HIS A 33 -29.06 2.42 -10.00
C HIS A 33 -29.58 2.00 -8.62
N GLY A 34 -28.70 1.69 -7.67
CA GLY A 34 -29.11 1.38 -6.29
C GLY A 34 -29.77 2.58 -5.58
N ILE A 35 -29.30 3.80 -5.84
CA ILE A 35 -29.90 5.03 -5.29
C ILE A 35 -31.21 5.36 -6.01
N GLU A 36 -31.22 5.37 -7.35
CA GLU A 36 -32.42 5.64 -8.15
C GLU A 36 -33.55 4.64 -7.88
N GLY A 37 -33.19 3.38 -7.64
CA GLY A 37 -34.13 2.31 -7.28
C GLY A 37 -34.56 2.30 -5.82
N GLY A 38 -34.10 3.25 -4.99
CA GLY A 38 -34.46 3.34 -3.57
C GLY A 38 -33.87 2.24 -2.67
N VAL A 39 -32.89 1.47 -3.16
CA VAL A 39 -32.19 0.44 -2.38
C VAL A 39 -31.26 1.07 -1.34
N PHE A 40 -30.62 2.18 -1.68
CA PHE A 40 -29.76 2.95 -0.79
C PHE A 40 -30.29 4.37 -0.62
N VAL A 41 -30.44 4.82 0.63
CA VAL A 41 -30.86 6.20 0.94
C VAL A 41 -29.74 7.19 0.64
N ASN A 42 -28.49 6.78 0.82
CA ASN A 42 -27.31 7.57 0.50
C ASN A 42 -26.12 6.67 0.12
N PRO A 43 -25.09 7.23 -0.54
CA PRO A 43 -23.90 6.48 -0.94
C PRO A 43 -23.16 5.76 0.19
N ALA A 44 -23.16 6.29 1.42
CA ALA A 44 -22.46 5.67 2.54
C ALA A 44 -23.05 4.30 2.92
N GLN A 45 -24.36 4.09 2.74
CA GLN A 45 -25.00 2.79 2.96
C GLN A 45 -24.58 1.72 1.94
N ALA A 46 -24.15 2.14 0.74
CA ALA A 46 -23.78 1.25 -0.35
C ALA A 46 -22.35 0.70 -0.24
N VAL A 47 -21.47 1.32 0.58
CA VAL A 47 -20.05 0.97 0.67
C VAL A 47 -19.83 -0.50 1.00
N HIS A 48 -20.48 -0.99 2.07
CA HIS A 48 -20.31 -2.37 2.50
C HIS A 48 -20.88 -3.39 1.49
N PRO A 49 -22.11 -3.24 0.97
CA PRO A 49 -22.62 -4.06 -0.13
C PRO A 49 -21.72 -4.09 -1.37
N ILE A 50 -21.21 -2.93 -1.79
CA ILE A 50 -20.31 -2.81 -2.96
C ILE A 50 -19.01 -3.56 -2.71
N ALA A 51 -18.39 -3.36 -1.55
CA ALA A 51 -17.14 -4.05 -1.19
C ALA A 51 -17.35 -5.57 -1.14
N ARG A 52 -18.51 -6.05 -0.66
CA ARG A 52 -18.85 -7.47 -0.69
C ARG A 52 -18.92 -8.02 -2.11
N VAL A 53 -19.68 -7.36 -3.00
CA VAL A 53 -19.77 -7.77 -4.42
C VAL A 53 -18.39 -7.74 -5.09
N ALA A 54 -17.58 -6.74 -4.79
CA ALA A 54 -16.22 -6.64 -5.30
C ALA A 54 -15.34 -7.81 -4.82
N LEU A 55 -15.44 -8.20 -3.55
CA LEU A 55 -14.73 -9.36 -3.01
C LEU A 55 -15.20 -10.67 -3.66
N GLU A 56 -16.52 -10.85 -3.82
CA GLU A 56 -17.09 -12.03 -4.49
C GLU A 56 -16.60 -12.18 -5.93
N ASN A 57 -16.48 -11.05 -6.65
CA ASN A 57 -15.90 -11.01 -7.99
C ASN A 57 -14.40 -11.33 -7.98
N LEU A 58 -13.62 -10.83 -7.02
CA LEU A 58 -12.19 -11.15 -6.91
C LEU A 58 -11.96 -12.62 -6.55
N LEU A 59 -12.79 -13.21 -5.70
CA LEU A 59 -12.62 -14.59 -5.23
C LEU A 59 -13.35 -15.62 -6.11
N CYS A 60 -14.16 -15.17 -7.08
CA CYS A 60 -15.04 -16.01 -7.89
C CYS A 60 -15.87 -16.96 -7.00
N SER A 61 -16.47 -16.43 -5.95
CA SER A 61 -17.18 -17.24 -4.95
C SER A 61 -18.19 -16.39 -4.21
N SER A 62 -19.37 -16.97 -3.92
CA SER A 62 -20.26 -16.38 -2.92
C SER A 62 -19.61 -16.50 -1.54
N MET A 63 -19.68 -15.46 -0.71
CA MET A 63 -19.11 -15.48 0.66
C MET A 63 -19.92 -16.35 1.65
N THR A 64 -20.37 -17.53 1.23
CA THR A 64 -21.14 -18.48 2.04
C THR A 64 -20.24 -19.64 2.47
N GLY A 65 -19.71 -19.57 3.70
CA GLY A 65 -18.85 -20.62 4.29
C GLY A 65 -17.35 -20.35 4.17
N CYS A 66 -16.56 -21.39 4.42
CA CYS A 66 -15.09 -21.32 4.35
C CYS A 66 -14.64 -21.27 2.89
N ILE A 67 -13.85 -20.26 2.53
CA ILE A 67 -13.32 -20.09 1.18
C ILE A 67 -11.89 -20.57 1.17
N GLU A 68 -11.62 -21.61 0.39
CA GLU A 68 -10.26 -22.04 0.12
C GLU A 68 -9.49 -20.95 -0.63
N ILE A 69 -8.36 -20.49 -0.09
CA ILE A 69 -7.51 -19.49 -0.75
C ILE A 69 -6.55 -20.22 -1.69
N THR A 70 -6.94 -20.29 -2.95
CA THR A 70 -6.10 -20.83 -4.04
C THR A 70 -5.09 -19.79 -4.50
N GLU A 71 -4.08 -20.23 -5.26
CA GLU A 71 -3.08 -19.34 -5.87
C GLU A 71 -3.71 -18.19 -6.67
N SER A 72 -4.69 -18.48 -7.54
CA SER A 72 -5.37 -17.43 -8.32
C SER A 72 -6.15 -16.45 -7.43
N ARG A 73 -6.73 -16.91 -6.32
CA ARG A 73 -7.43 -16.05 -5.35
C ARG A 73 -6.44 -15.16 -4.59
N THR A 74 -5.29 -15.70 -4.20
CA THR A 74 -4.17 -14.92 -3.64
C THR A 74 -3.77 -13.80 -4.60
N LEU A 75 -3.51 -14.14 -5.87
CA LEU A 75 -3.11 -13.16 -6.88
C LEU A 75 -4.22 -12.14 -7.17
N ALA A 76 -5.49 -12.53 -7.06
CA ALA A 76 -6.63 -11.64 -7.19
C ALA A 76 -6.78 -10.66 -6.02
N LEU A 77 -6.33 -11.01 -4.81
CA LEU A 77 -6.30 -10.10 -3.67
C LEU A 77 -5.12 -9.12 -3.76
N LEU A 78 -3.96 -9.59 -4.24
CA LEU A 78 -2.75 -8.77 -4.35
C LEU A 78 -2.72 -7.88 -5.60
N GLY A 79 -3.30 -8.35 -6.70
CA GLY A 79 -3.34 -7.66 -7.99
C GLY A 79 -3.85 -6.22 -7.91
N PRO A 80 -5.07 -5.95 -7.40
CA PRO A 80 -5.62 -4.61 -7.29
C PRO A 80 -5.02 -3.76 -6.15
N THR A 81 -4.12 -4.32 -5.33
CA THR A 81 -3.57 -3.63 -4.16
C THR A 81 -2.11 -3.22 -4.37
N ILE A 82 -1.22 -4.16 -4.65
CA ILE A 82 0.21 -3.88 -4.87
C ILE A 82 0.60 -3.93 -6.33
N GLY A 83 -0.20 -4.52 -7.22
CA GLY A 83 0.17 -4.74 -8.62
C GLY A 83 1.23 -5.84 -8.73
N VAL A 84 0.79 -7.08 -8.97
CA VAL A 84 1.67 -8.24 -9.07
C VAL A 84 2.13 -8.46 -10.52
N PRO A 85 3.45 -8.54 -10.79
CA PRO A 85 3.93 -8.94 -12.11
C PRO A 85 3.68 -10.43 -12.32
N LEU A 86 2.98 -10.79 -13.40
CA LEU A 86 2.64 -12.18 -13.75
C LEU A 86 3.30 -12.63 -15.05
N HIS A 87 4.50 -12.11 -15.34
CA HIS A 87 5.25 -12.45 -16.53
C HIS A 87 5.60 -13.94 -16.57
N GLY A 88 5.26 -14.63 -17.66
CA GLY A 88 5.53 -16.07 -17.81
C GLY A 88 4.49 -17.00 -17.19
N HIS A 89 3.48 -16.50 -16.48
CA HIS A 89 2.43 -17.31 -15.85
C HIS A 89 1.15 -17.38 -16.72
N ALA A 90 1.25 -17.91 -17.94
CA ALA A 90 0.15 -17.85 -18.93
C ALA A 90 -1.19 -18.43 -18.40
N ARG A 91 -1.12 -19.56 -17.68
CA ARG A 91 -2.31 -20.19 -17.05
C ARG A 91 -2.94 -19.28 -16.01
N GLN A 92 -2.14 -18.67 -15.13
CA GLN A 92 -2.66 -17.77 -14.10
C GLN A 92 -3.27 -16.52 -14.72
N ASN A 93 -2.63 -15.92 -15.72
CA ASN A 93 -3.17 -14.76 -16.42
C ASN A 93 -4.56 -15.05 -17.03
N ALA A 94 -4.70 -16.19 -17.73
CA ALA A 94 -5.99 -16.60 -18.29
C ALA A 94 -7.07 -16.82 -17.20
N GLN A 95 -6.70 -17.48 -16.10
CA GLN A 95 -7.60 -17.73 -14.97
C GLN A 95 -8.09 -16.44 -14.32
N LEU A 96 -7.18 -15.49 -14.09
CA LEU A 96 -7.49 -14.21 -13.46
C LEU A 96 -8.42 -13.35 -14.33
N ILE A 97 -8.21 -13.35 -15.65
CA ILE A 97 -9.08 -12.65 -16.61
C ILE A 97 -10.47 -13.29 -16.63
N ALA A 98 -10.53 -14.62 -16.67
CA ALA A 98 -11.79 -15.34 -16.83
C ALA A 98 -12.68 -15.27 -15.58
N SER A 99 -12.09 -15.24 -14.38
CA SER A 99 -12.83 -15.51 -13.14
C SER A 99 -12.57 -14.52 -12.00
N HIS A 100 -11.54 -13.66 -12.05
CA HIS A 100 -11.10 -12.88 -10.90
C HIS A 100 -10.98 -11.38 -11.17
N ALA A 101 -11.77 -10.86 -12.11
CA ALA A 101 -11.86 -9.45 -12.46
C ALA A 101 -10.55 -8.78 -12.96
N ALA A 102 -9.53 -9.57 -13.32
CA ALA A 102 -8.38 -9.02 -14.01
C ALA A 102 -8.75 -8.62 -15.44
N HIS A 103 -8.03 -7.64 -15.97
CA HIS A 103 -8.19 -7.18 -17.34
C HIS A 103 -7.13 -7.79 -18.24
N CYS A 104 -7.51 -8.16 -19.46
CA CYS A 104 -6.55 -8.50 -20.50
C CYS A 104 -5.89 -7.20 -21.02
N GLY A 105 -4.63 -6.97 -20.68
CA GLY A 105 -3.86 -5.81 -21.14
C GLY A 105 -3.28 -6.01 -22.53
N HIS A 106 -2.75 -7.20 -22.79
CA HIS A 106 -2.14 -7.55 -24.07
C HIS A 106 -2.23 -9.04 -24.32
N ILE A 107 -2.35 -9.40 -25.60
CA ILE A 107 -2.18 -10.77 -26.10
C ILE A 107 -0.98 -10.70 -27.03
N ASP A 108 0.00 -11.57 -26.82
CA ASP A 108 1.21 -11.59 -27.64
C ASP A 108 0.90 -11.89 -29.12
N ALA A 109 1.86 -11.60 -29.99
CA ALA A 109 1.68 -11.73 -31.44
C ALA A 109 1.38 -13.18 -31.86
N ASN A 110 1.92 -14.16 -31.13
CA ASN A 110 1.71 -15.58 -31.38
C ASN A 110 0.36 -16.08 -30.82
N ARG A 111 -0.31 -15.29 -29.97
CA ARG A 111 -1.54 -15.61 -29.22
C ARG A 111 -1.38 -16.76 -28.22
N ASP A 112 -0.14 -17.01 -27.82
CA ASP A 112 0.20 -18.05 -26.85
C ASP A 112 0.13 -17.52 -25.41
N CYS A 113 0.37 -16.21 -25.22
CA CYS A 113 0.40 -15.58 -23.91
C CYS A 113 -0.59 -14.41 -23.82
N GLN A 114 -1.38 -14.43 -22.74
CA GLN A 114 -2.21 -13.30 -22.32
C GLN A 114 -1.57 -12.67 -21.09
N TYR A 115 -1.55 -11.34 -21.07
CA TYR A 115 -1.04 -10.55 -19.95
C TYR A 115 -2.22 -9.90 -19.25
N SER A 116 -2.45 -10.33 -18.02
CA SER A 116 -3.48 -9.81 -17.14
C SER A 116 -2.91 -8.67 -16.29
N PHE A 117 -3.77 -7.70 -15.97
CA PHE A 117 -3.44 -6.65 -15.01
C PHE A 117 -4.72 -6.18 -14.30
N TYR A 118 -4.55 -5.56 -13.15
CA TYR A 118 -5.64 -4.86 -12.47
C TYR A 118 -5.43 -3.37 -12.66
N PRO A 119 -6.32 -2.67 -13.38
CA PRO A 119 -6.26 -1.21 -13.40
C PRO A 119 -6.54 -0.67 -11.99
N SER A 120 -6.14 0.57 -11.73
CA SER A 120 -6.51 1.25 -10.47
C SER A 120 -8.03 1.30 -10.32
N GLN A 121 -8.53 0.48 -9.39
CA GLN A 121 -9.95 0.30 -9.07
C GLN A 121 -10.12 0.33 -7.54
N PRO A 122 -10.36 1.51 -6.95
CA PRO A 122 -10.40 1.68 -5.50
C PRO A 122 -11.38 0.76 -4.77
N ILE A 123 -12.44 0.31 -5.45
CA ILE A 123 -13.43 -0.60 -4.89
C ILE A 123 -12.88 -2.03 -4.71
N TYR A 124 -12.20 -2.57 -5.73
CA TYR A 124 -11.54 -3.88 -5.59
C TYR A 124 -10.42 -3.82 -4.57
N THR A 125 -9.64 -2.74 -4.58
CA THR A 125 -8.62 -2.49 -3.57
C THR A 125 -9.20 -2.46 -2.15
N LEU A 126 -10.29 -1.73 -1.93
CA LEU A 126 -10.96 -1.65 -0.63
C LEU A 126 -11.37 -3.05 -0.14
N ALA A 127 -12.01 -3.82 -1.02
CA ALA A 127 -12.48 -5.16 -0.71
C ALA A 127 -11.32 -6.11 -0.34
N ALA A 128 -10.27 -6.13 -1.17
CA ALA A 128 -9.10 -6.98 -0.96
C ALA A 128 -8.34 -6.62 0.32
N ASN A 129 -8.05 -5.33 0.54
CA ASN A 129 -7.36 -4.87 1.75
C ASN A 129 -8.17 -5.17 3.00
N ASN A 130 -9.49 -4.94 2.98
CA ASN A 130 -10.33 -5.23 4.13
C ASN A 130 -10.33 -6.72 4.46
N TYR A 131 -10.41 -7.58 3.44
CA TYR A 131 -10.40 -9.03 3.64
C TYR A 131 -9.05 -9.52 4.19
N MET A 132 -7.93 -9.11 3.59
CA MET A 132 -6.60 -9.49 4.07
C MET A 132 -6.29 -8.93 5.47
N GLN A 133 -6.78 -7.73 5.78
CA GLN A 133 -6.57 -7.12 7.10
C GLN A 133 -7.32 -7.86 8.22
N LYS A 134 -8.53 -8.36 7.94
CA LYS A 134 -9.33 -9.12 8.91
C LYS A 134 -8.89 -10.57 9.07
N ASN A 135 -8.20 -11.12 8.06
CA ASN A 135 -7.76 -12.50 8.01
C ASN A 135 -6.25 -12.53 7.79
N GLU A 136 -5.50 -12.38 8.89
CA GLU A 136 -4.03 -12.32 8.86
C GLU A 136 -3.41 -13.59 8.25
N ASP A 137 -4.01 -14.74 8.49
CA ASP A 137 -3.67 -16.02 7.87
C ASP A 137 -3.75 -15.95 6.34
N VAL A 138 -4.77 -15.29 5.79
CA VAL A 138 -4.91 -15.06 4.35
C VAL A 138 -3.83 -14.13 3.84
N LEU A 139 -3.47 -13.07 4.57
CA LEU A 139 -2.38 -12.18 4.17
C LEU A 139 -1.04 -12.94 4.11
N ILE A 140 -0.74 -13.76 5.11
CA ILE A 140 0.46 -14.60 5.15
C ILE A 140 0.46 -15.59 3.98
N LEU A 141 -0.66 -16.28 3.73
CA LEU A 141 -0.82 -17.15 2.57
C LEU A 141 -0.59 -16.38 1.26
N CYS A 142 -1.09 -15.15 1.17
CA CYS A 142 -0.92 -14.31 0.00
C CYS A 142 0.55 -14.00 -0.27
N ILE A 143 1.29 -13.62 0.78
CA ILE A 143 2.73 -13.33 0.70
C ILE A 143 3.52 -14.59 0.32
N ASN A 144 3.15 -15.75 0.89
CA ASN A 144 3.82 -17.02 0.59
C ASN A 144 3.61 -17.42 -0.88
N SER A 145 2.37 -17.45 -1.39
CA SER A 145 2.16 -17.82 -2.80
C SER A 145 2.77 -16.81 -3.77
N LEU A 146 2.81 -15.53 -3.41
CA LEU A 146 3.54 -14.54 -4.20
C LEU A 146 5.03 -14.86 -4.22
N THR A 147 5.63 -15.19 -3.08
CA THR A 147 7.06 -15.55 -2.98
C THR A 147 7.39 -16.76 -3.85
N ASP A 148 6.53 -17.77 -3.86
CA ASP A 148 6.68 -18.95 -4.73
C ASP A 148 6.62 -18.55 -6.21
N ASN A 149 5.62 -17.75 -6.60
CA ASN A 149 5.46 -17.25 -7.97
C ASN A 149 6.68 -16.42 -8.42
N LEU A 150 7.18 -15.53 -7.56
CA LEU A 150 8.34 -14.69 -7.88
C LEU A 150 9.63 -15.52 -8.00
N SER A 151 9.73 -16.63 -7.25
CA SER A 151 10.88 -17.54 -7.29
C SER A 151 10.89 -18.42 -8.56
N GLU A 152 9.71 -18.73 -9.10
CA GLU A 152 9.57 -19.44 -10.37
C GLU A 152 9.73 -18.51 -11.58
N GLY A 153 9.39 -17.22 -11.42
CA GLY A 153 9.53 -16.19 -12.44
C GLY A 153 10.98 -15.75 -12.67
N HIS A 154 11.27 -15.23 -13.87
CA HIS A 154 12.57 -14.61 -14.18
C HIS A 154 12.60 -13.15 -13.69
N ILE A 155 12.35 -12.92 -12.40
CA ILE A 155 12.27 -11.60 -11.80
C ILE A 155 13.60 -11.24 -11.16
N GLY A 156 14.10 -10.04 -11.46
CA GLY A 156 15.36 -9.56 -10.90
C GLY A 156 15.24 -9.30 -9.40
N PRO A 157 16.31 -9.48 -8.60
CA PRO A 157 16.28 -9.22 -7.16
C PRO A 157 15.74 -7.83 -6.81
N GLY A 158 16.11 -6.78 -7.54
CA GLY A 158 15.60 -5.40 -7.31
C GLY A 158 14.08 -5.29 -7.38
N GLU A 159 13.43 -6.00 -8.30
CA GLU A 159 11.97 -6.00 -8.45
C GLU A 159 11.28 -6.68 -7.25
N VAL A 160 11.90 -7.72 -6.67
CA VAL A 160 11.39 -8.37 -5.44
C VAL A 160 11.42 -7.40 -4.26
N GLY A 161 12.46 -6.57 -4.14
CA GLY A 161 12.53 -5.55 -3.08
C GLY A 161 11.44 -4.50 -3.22
N GLU A 162 11.20 -4.04 -4.45
CA GLU A 162 10.11 -3.11 -4.75
C GLU A 162 8.72 -3.70 -4.46
N ILE A 163 8.52 -5.01 -4.66
CA ILE A 163 7.28 -5.69 -4.25
C ILE A 163 7.17 -5.76 -2.72
N ALA A 164 8.23 -6.17 -2.03
CA ALA A 164 8.24 -6.29 -0.58
C ALA A 164 7.96 -4.96 0.11
N SER A 165 8.58 -3.87 -0.34
CA SER A 165 8.33 -2.52 0.15
C SER A 165 6.87 -2.08 -0.06
N ARG A 166 6.25 -2.38 -1.20
CA ARG A 166 4.80 -2.11 -1.41
C ARG A 166 3.94 -2.84 -0.38
N ILE A 167 4.23 -4.10 -0.08
CA ILE A 167 3.52 -4.89 0.95
C ILE A 167 3.68 -4.24 2.32
N ILE A 168 4.92 -3.90 2.72
CA ILE A 168 5.21 -3.28 4.02
C ILE A 168 4.47 -1.95 4.17
N LEU A 169 4.59 -1.06 3.17
CA LEU A 169 3.95 0.24 3.17
C LEU A 169 2.42 0.09 3.25
N LEU A 170 1.85 -0.83 2.47
CA LEU A 170 0.41 -1.09 2.45
C LEU A 170 -0.09 -1.63 3.80
N CYS A 171 0.66 -2.53 4.43
CA CYS A 171 0.35 -3.02 5.76
C CYS A 171 0.38 -1.87 6.78
N ALA A 172 1.41 -1.02 6.73
CA ALA A 172 1.55 0.11 7.65
C ALA A 172 0.41 1.13 7.53
N ILE A 173 -0.01 1.51 6.31
CA ILE A 173 -1.11 2.47 6.14
C ILE A 173 -2.45 1.86 6.58
N ASN A 174 -2.72 0.60 6.24
CA ASN A 174 -3.95 -0.09 6.62
C ASN A 174 -4.05 -0.28 8.14
N LYS A 175 -2.94 -0.69 8.79
CA LYS A 175 -2.86 -0.81 10.25
C LYS A 175 -3.08 0.54 10.92
N THR A 176 -2.44 1.59 10.43
CA THR A 176 -2.62 2.94 10.98
C THR A 176 -4.08 3.40 10.89
N ALA A 177 -4.72 3.22 9.74
CA ALA A 177 -6.12 3.58 9.54
C ALA A 177 -7.06 2.80 10.48
N ALA A 178 -6.82 1.49 10.67
CA ALA A 178 -7.61 0.67 11.60
C ALA A 178 -7.42 1.09 13.06
N ASP A 179 -6.21 1.37 13.50
CA ASP A 179 -5.94 1.84 14.87
C ASP A 179 -6.57 3.20 15.13
N MET A 180 -6.56 4.10 14.14
CA MET A 180 -7.26 5.38 14.21
C MET A 180 -8.78 5.20 14.31
N LYS A 181 -9.35 4.23 13.59
CA LYS A 181 -10.78 3.91 13.66
C LYS A 181 -11.15 3.35 15.03
N ALA A 182 -10.39 2.38 15.53
CA ALA A 182 -10.59 1.78 16.85
C ALA A 182 -10.51 2.83 17.98
N ALA A 183 -9.60 3.81 17.87
CA ALA A 183 -9.49 4.90 18.85
C ALA A 183 -10.69 5.88 18.86
N LYS A 184 -11.43 5.99 17.75
CA LYS A 184 -12.65 6.81 17.66
C LYS A 184 -13.88 6.09 18.24
N GLU A 185 -13.87 4.76 18.24
CA GLU A 185 -14.96 3.93 18.76
C GLU A 185 -14.92 3.93 20.31
N THR A 186 -15.86 4.63 20.95
CA THR A 186 -15.93 4.71 22.41
C THR A 186 -16.37 3.37 23.02
N PRO A 187 -15.71 2.85 24.07
CA PRO A 187 -16.13 1.63 24.74
C PRO A 187 -17.44 1.87 25.50
N GLY A 188 -18.57 1.55 24.87
CA GLY A 188 -19.89 1.74 25.47
C GLY A 188 -21.07 1.66 24.49
N ASN A 189 -20.82 1.87 23.19
CA ASN A 189 -21.85 1.66 22.17
C ASN A 189 -21.82 0.22 21.65
N MET A 190 -23.02 -0.32 21.39
CA MET A 190 -23.32 -1.69 20.96
C MET A 190 -22.28 -2.29 20.02
N ILE A 191 -22.08 -3.62 20.12
CA ILE A 191 -21.24 -4.45 19.24
C ILE A 191 -21.19 -3.82 17.84
N PRO A 192 -20.05 -3.22 17.45
CA PRO A 192 -19.94 -2.61 16.15
C PRO A 192 -20.18 -3.71 15.11
N ILE A 193 -21.25 -3.60 14.34
CA ILE A 193 -21.35 -4.39 13.12
C ILE A 193 -20.19 -3.89 12.27
N GLU A 194 -19.17 -4.74 12.11
CA GLU A 194 -17.90 -4.38 11.51
C GLU A 194 -18.06 -4.16 10.00
N ARG A 195 -18.59 -2.98 9.65
CA ARG A 195 -18.88 -2.59 8.27
C ARG A 195 -17.60 -2.11 7.61
N VAL A 196 -17.43 -2.54 6.36
CA VAL A 196 -16.41 -2.00 5.46
C VAL A 196 -16.71 -0.52 5.26
N SER A 197 -15.70 0.31 5.49
CA SER A 197 -15.70 1.75 5.26
C SER A 197 -14.51 2.09 4.38
N PHE A 198 -14.61 3.15 3.58
CA PHE A 198 -13.44 3.68 2.89
C PHE A 198 -12.37 4.10 3.90
N PRO A 199 -11.08 4.03 3.51
CA PRO A 199 -9.99 4.43 4.40
C PRO A 199 -10.11 5.91 4.75
N ASP A 200 -9.86 6.26 6.01
CA ASP A 200 -9.66 7.65 6.41
C ASP A 200 -8.24 8.09 6.01
N PRO A 201 -8.01 9.39 5.73
CA PRO A 201 -6.64 9.89 5.63
C PRO A 201 -5.89 9.72 6.93
N VAL A 202 -4.60 9.45 6.78
CA VAL A 202 -3.70 9.15 7.87
C VAL A 202 -2.69 10.29 8.03
N PRO A 203 -2.54 10.87 9.23
CA PRO A 203 -1.45 11.81 9.49
C PRO A 203 -0.09 11.15 9.26
N VAL A 204 0.84 11.88 8.63
CA VAL A 204 2.21 11.40 8.33
C VAL A 204 2.89 10.87 9.60
N THR A 205 2.72 11.56 10.73
CA THR A 205 3.27 11.15 12.03
C THR A 205 2.75 9.80 12.51
N LYS A 206 1.46 9.51 12.31
CA LYS A 206 0.85 8.22 12.69
C LYS A 206 1.33 7.11 11.78
N PHE A 207 1.36 7.36 10.47
CA PHE A 207 1.88 6.40 9.50
C PHE A 207 3.34 6.03 9.80
N LEU A 208 4.20 7.03 10.02
CA LEU A 208 5.61 6.80 10.34
C LEU A 208 5.79 6.08 11.67
N LYS A 209 4.97 6.39 12.69
CA LYS A 209 4.99 5.65 13.94
C LYS A 209 4.65 4.18 13.74
N THR A 210 3.63 3.86 12.95
CA THR A 210 3.28 2.47 12.64
C THR A 210 4.37 1.77 11.85
N LEU A 211 4.97 2.46 10.87
CA LEU A 211 6.00 1.90 10.00
C LEU A 211 7.34 1.67 10.72
N THR A 212 7.72 2.52 11.67
CA THR A 212 9.03 2.50 12.34
C THR A 212 9.02 2.08 13.80
N GLY A 213 7.87 2.16 14.46
CA GLY A 213 7.76 2.09 15.92
C GLY A 213 8.20 3.37 16.66
N LEU A 214 8.73 4.38 15.96
CA LEU A 214 9.29 5.59 16.57
C LEU A 214 8.26 6.71 16.73
N ARG A 215 8.42 7.53 17.78
CA ARG A 215 7.62 8.76 17.93
C ARG A 215 8.13 9.86 17.02
N ALA A 216 7.29 10.85 16.74
CA ALA A 216 7.59 11.94 15.80
C ALA A 216 8.86 12.72 16.18
N GLU A 217 9.14 12.85 17.48
CA GLU A 217 10.29 13.55 18.02
C GLU A 217 11.59 12.76 17.85
N GLU A 218 11.49 11.43 17.77
CA GLU A 218 12.58 10.46 17.66
C GLU A 218 12.95 10.16 16.20
N LEU A 219 12.11 10.58 15.24
CA LEU A 219 12.34 10.31 13.83
C LEU A 219 13.65 10.97 13.35
N PRO A 220 14.57 10.20 12.76
CA PRO A 220 15.87 10.71 12.32
C PRO A 220 15.76 11.44 10.97
N LEU A 221 14.90 12.47 10.87
CA LEU A 221 14.56 13.17 9.61
C LEU A 221 15.73 13.92 8.93
N GLY A 222 16.97 13.74 9.37
CA GLY A 222 18.12 14.45 8.82
C GLY A 222 18.02 15.96 8.98
N PRO A 223 18.83 16.74 8.23
CA PRO A 223 18.83 18.19 8.30
C PRO A 223 17.54 18.80 7.69
N ILE A 224 16.65 19.31 8.56
CA ILE A 224 15.40 19.98 8.18
C ILE A 224 15.18 21.25 9.03
N HIS A 225 14.68 22.32 8.39
CA HIS A 225 14.32 23.56 9.11
C HIS A 225 13.14 23.31 10.07
N ALA A 226 13.14 23.97 11.23
CA ALA A 226 12.13 23.73 12.26
C ALA A 226 10.69 23.95 11.74
N ASP A 227 10.47 25.01 10.96
CA ASP A 227 9.15 25.30 10.38
C ASP A 227 8.72 24.26 9.35
N HIS A 228 9.64 23.76 8.53
CA HIS A 228 9.37 22.69 7.57
C HIS A 228 9.08 21.36 8.25
N LYS A 229 9.82 21.03 9.31
CA LYS A 229 9.56 19.86 10.14
C LYS A 229 8.17 19.95 10.75
N ARG A 230 7.81 21.10 11.33
CA ARG A 230 6.48 21.35 11.89
C ARG A 230 5.40 21.22 10.82
N LYS A 231 5.57 21.88 9.66
CA LYS A 231 4.63 21.80 8.54
C LYS A 231 4.38 20.34 8.10
N LEU A 232 5.44 19.57 7.88
CA LEU A 232 5.33 18.17 7.46
C LEU A 232 4.65 17.27 8.50
N LEU A 233 5.02 17.40 9.78
CA LEU A 233 4.55 16.51 10.84
C LEU A 233 3.15 16.88 11.36
N ASP A 234 2.81 18.17 11.39
CA ASP A 234 1.54 18.64 11.94
C ASP A 234 0.44 18.71 10.88
N GLN A 235 0.78 19.05 9.63
CA GLN A 235 -0.18 19.23 8.55
C GLN A 235 -0.21 18.06 7.56
N GLY A 236 0.83 17.23 7.52
CA GLY A 236 0.96 16.17 6.53
C GLY A 236 -0.11 15.08 6.69
N MET A 237 -0.90 14.88 5.63
CA MET A 237 -1.92 13.85 5.52
C MET A 237 -1.64 12.96 4.30
N MET A 238 -1.75 11.65 4.48
CA MET A 238 -1.64 10.65 3.43
C MET A 238 -3.01 10.01 3.17
N PHE A 239 -3.37 9.85 1.91
CA PHE A 239 -4.59 9.13 1.53
C PHE A 239 -4.32 8.26 0.30
N TRP A 240 -4.10 6.97 0.54
CA TRP A 240 -3.90 5.96 -0.50
C TRP A 240 -4.17 4.56 0.06
N ASN A 241 -4.52 3.61 -0.82
CA ASN A 241 -4.77 2.23 -0.43
C ASN A 241 -4.29 1.18 -1.45
N HIS A 242 -3.73 1.59 -2.58
CA HIS A 242 -3.10 0.69 -3.56
C HIS A 242 -1.97 1.41 -4.29
N PHE A 243 -1.16 0.61 -4.98
CA PHE A 243 -0.16 1.05 -5.91
C PHE A 243 -0.68 0.99 -7.35
N MET A 244 -0.14 1.86 -8.20
CA MET A 244 -0.32 1.84 -9.63
C MET A 244 1.03 2.12 -10.30
N ASP A 245 1.36 1.33 -11.32
CA ASP A 245 2.53 1.57 -12.15
C ASP A 245 2.33 2.83 -12.98
N ARG A 246 3.36 3.68 -13.02
CA ARG A 246 3.35 4.88 -13.83
C ARG A 246 4.41 4.83 -14.91
N SER A 247 4.06 5.29 -16.10
CA SER A 247 4.95 5.31 -17.26
C SER A 247 5.92 6.49 -17.32
N ALA A 248 5.73 7.51 -16.49
CA ALA A 248 6.50 8.74 -16.52
C ALA A 248 6.58 9.36 -15.13
N ARG A 249 7.59 10.21 -14.93
CA ARG A 249 7.82 10.94 -13.68
C ARG A 249 6.56 11.68 -13.21
N PRO A 250 6.19 11.55 -11.92
CA PRO A 250 5.05 12.28 -11.39
C PRO A 250 5.29 13.79 -11.39
N THR A 251 4.29 14.56 -11.85
CA THR A 251 4.18 16.01 -11.66
C THR A 251 3.34 16.31 -10.41
N THR A 252 3.39 17.56 -9.91
CA THR A 252 2.55 18.03 -8.80
C THR A 252 1.05 17.89 -9.08
N GLU A 253 0.59 18.27 -10.29
CA GLU A 253 -0.79 18.03 -10.76
C GLU A 253 -1.17 16.56 -10.59
N ALA A 254 -0.26 15.66 -10.96
CA ALA A 254 -0.52 14.25 -10.87
C ALA A 254 -0.47 13.68 -9.44
N PHE A 255 0.16 14.37 -8.49
CA PHE A 255 0.03 14.03 -7.06
C PHE A 255 -1.34 14.39 -6.51
N LEU A 256 -1.91 15.53 -6.92
CA LEU A 256 -3.29 15.86 -6.53
C LEU A 256 -4.27 14.82 -7.11
N GLU A 257 -4.08 14.38 -8.35
CA GLU A 257 -4.85 13.27 -8.91
C GLU A 257 -4.69 11.96 -8.12
N CYS A 258 -3.47 11.67 -7.63
CA CYS A 258 -3.21 10.50 -6.79
C CYS A 258 -4.00 10.57 -5.48
N LEU A 259 -4.03 11.72 -4.83
CA LEU A 259 -4.86 11.98 -3.65
C LEU A 259 -6.35 11.81 -3.98
N HIS A 260 -6.81 12.37 -5.09
CA HIS A 260 -8.21 12.24 -5.53
C HIS A 260 -8.62 10.80 -5.80
N ARG A 261 -7.69 9.93 -6.18
CA ARG A 261 -7.96 8.52 -6.46
C ARG A 261 -7.66 7.60 -5.28
N GLY A 262 -6.83 8.02 -4.33
CA GLY A 262 -6.33 7.19 -3.24
C GLY A 262 -5.26 6.19 -3.69
N VAL A 263 -4.32 6.63 -4.52
CA VAL A 263 -3.29 5.75 -5.11
C VAL A 263 -1.88 6.22 -4.80
N ALA A 264 -0.99 5.27 -4.53
CA ALA A 264 0.46 5.46 -4.48
C ALA A 264 1.07 5.03 -5.83
N LEU A 265 2.22 5.59 -6.19
CA LEU A 265 2.84 5.35 -7.48
C LEU A 265 4.05 4.44 -7.35
N GLN A 266 4.14 3.45 -8.23
CA GLN A 266 5.37 2.73 -8.53
C GLN A 266 6.01 3.40 -9.75
N CYS A 267 7.23 3.87 -9.60
CA CYS A 267 8.00 4.56 -10.64
C CYS A 267 8.70 3.56 -11.56
N ARG A 268 9.10 4.03 -12.74
CA ARG A 268 9.83 3.18 -13.68
C ARG A 268 11.26 2.90 -13.20
N PRO A 269 11.74 1.66 -13.35
CA PRO A 269 13.13 1.33 -13.04
C PRO A 269 14.11 2.25 -13.77
N LYS A 270 15.14 2.72 -13.06
CA LYS A 270 16.29 3.48 -13.60
C LYS A 270 15.97 4.86 -14.21
N GLN A 271 14.73 5.34 -14.12
CA GLN A 271 14.35 6.66 -14.65
C GLN A 271 14.20 7.73 -13.55
N GLU A 272 14.06 7.31 -12.29
CA GLU A 272 13.79 8.18 -11.16
C GLU A 272 14.64 7.77 -9.96
N GLU A 273 14.98 8.73 -9.09
CA GLU A 273 15.70 8.48 -7.83
C GLU A 273 14.87 7.70 -6.79
N PHE A 274 13.55 7.68 -6.97
CA PHE A 274 12.62 6.97 -6.11
C PHE A 274 11.99 5.82 -6.88
N ASN A 275 11.93 4.65 -6.24
CA ASN A 275 11.19 3.49 -6.76
C ASN A 275 9.70 3.68 -6.58
N GLN A 276 9.26 4.32 -5.49
CA GLN A 276 7.84 4.60 -5.23
C GLN A 276 7.63 6.02 -4.73
N VAL A 277 6.42 6.55 -4.94
CA VAL A 277 6.03 7.87 -4.45
C VAL A 277 4.64 7.80 -3.81
N LEU A 278 4.56 8.29 -2.57
CA LEU A 278 3.31 8.42 -1.81
C LEU A 278 2.94 9.90 -1.71
N THR A 279 1.74 10.28 -2.12
CA THR A 279 1.31 11.68 -1.99
C THR A 279 1.10 12.08 -0.54
N ILE A 280 1.58 13.26 -0.18
CA ILE A 280 1.29 13.94 1.08
C ILE A 280 0.57 15.25 0.74
N TYR A 281 -0.58 15.48 1.36
CA TYR A 281 -1.22 16.80 1.33
C TYR A 281 -0.95 17.52 2.65
N LEU A 282 -0.49 18.77 2.59
CA LEU A 282 -0.24 19.63 3.74
C LEU A 282 -1.53 20.37 4.11
N LYS A 283 -2.31 19.80 5.02
CA LYS A 283 -3.62 20.31 5.42
C LYS A 283 -3.49 21.46 6.43
N ASP A 284 -3.80 22.67 6.01
CA ASP A 284 -4.08 23.76 6.95
C ASP A 284 -5.48 23.56 7.56
N PRO A 285 -5.64 23.51 8.89
CA PRO A 285 -6.96 23.37 9.53
C PRO A 285 -7.95 24.48 9.18
N SER A 286 -7.47 25.65 8.74
CA SER A 286 -8.29 26.79 8.35
C SER A 286 -8.73 26.78 6.87
N GLU A 287 -8.17 25.86 6.06
CA GLU A 287 -8.48 25.74 4.64
C GLU A 287 -9.18 24.40 4.32
N ASP A 288 -10.33 24.49 3.67
CA ASP A 288 -11.10 23.32 3.23
C ASP A 288 -10.87 22.96 1.75
N GLN A 289 -10.45 23.94 0.93
CA GLN A 289 -10.23 23.75 -0.50
C GLN A 289 -8.95 22.95 -0.76
N LEU A 290 -9.01 22.03 -1.71
CA LEU A 290 -7.86 21.31 -2.22
C LEU A 290 -7.13 22.19 -3.25
N ASP A 291 -5.82 22.33 -3.06
CA ASP A 291 -4.96 23.16 -3.91
C ASP A 291 -3.67 22.38 -4.17
N GLU A 292 -3.22 22.40 -5.43
CA GLU A 292 -1.99 21.72 -5.88
C GLU A 292 -0.74 22.25 -5.14
N SER A 293 -0.75 23.51 -4.73
CA SER A 293 0.35 24.13 -3.98
C SER A 293 0.51 23.59 -2.56
N ASN A 294 -0.49 22.88 -2.03
CA ASN A 294 -0.43 22.19 -0.74
C ASN A 294 -0.02 20.71 -0.88
N VAL A 295 0.26 20.24 -2.10
CA VAL A 295 0.70 18.87 -2.33
C VAL A 295 2.22 18.77 -2.26
N THR A 296 2.69 17.68 -1.65
CA THR A 296 4.08 17.22 -1.63
C THR A 296 4.07 15.69 -1.64
N PHE A 297 5.20 15.05 -1.34
CA PHE A 297 5.30 13.60 -1.43
C PHE A 297 6.28 12.97 -0.43
N CYS A 298 6.14 11.66 -0.29
CA CYS A 298 7.10 10.76 0.32
C CYS A 298 7.73 9.89 -0.77
N GLY A 299 9.00 10.11 -1.08
CA GLY A 299 9.76 9.31 -2.05
C GLY A 299 10.39 8.10 -1.35
N ILE A 300 10.21 6.91 -1.90
CA ILE A 300 10.77 5.67 -1.37
C ILE A 300 11.87 5.21 -2.31
N GLN A 301 13.05 4.97 -1.76
CA GLN A 301 14.10 4.25 -2.46
C GLN A 301 14.31 2.90 -1.76
N VAL A 302 14.37 1.85 -2.56
CA VAL A 302 14.49 0.46 -2.10
C VAL A 302 15.78 -0.10 -2.67
N ASP A 303 16.55 -0.72 -1.79
CA ASP A 303 17.80 -1.36 -2.18
C ASP A 303 17.93 -2.70 -1.46
N ASN A 304 18.25 -3.73 -2.23
CA ASN A 304 18.45 -5.08 -1.73
C ASN A 304 19.95 -5.29 -1.57
N ARG A 305 20.45 -5.20 -0.34
CA ARG A 305 21.89 -5.08 -0.09
C ARG A 305 22.50 -6.23 0.68
N GLU A 306 23.72 -6.57 0.28
CA GLU A 306 24.63 -7.41 1.07
C GLU A 306 25.39 -6.60 2.13
N ASN A 307 25.64 -5.29 1.91
CA ASN A 307 26.29 -4.41 2.88
C ASN A 307 25.97 -2.91 2.68
N ASP A 308 26.31 -2.11 3.69
CA ASP A 308 25.96 -0.69 3.84
C ASP A 308 26.87 0.31 3.09
N SER A 309 27.86 -0.14 2.33
CA SER A 309 28.94 0.73 1.80
C SER A 309 28.45 1.84 0.86
N GLU A 310 27.40 1.61 0.09
CA GLU A 310 26.85 2.57 -0.87
C GLU A 310 25.68 3.41 -0.28
N LEU A 311 25.40 3.32 1.04
CA LEU A 311 24.18 3.91 1.65
C LEU A 311 24.23 5.44 1.58
N ASN A 312 25.41 5.97 1.87
CA ASN A 312 25.62 7.41 1.89
C ASN A 312 25.41 8.00 0.49
N ILE A 313 25.82 7.29 -0.56
CA ILE A 313 25.69 7.72 -1.96
C ILE A 313 24.21 7.75 -2.37
N SER A 314 23.46 6.66 -2.14
CA SER A 314 22.02 6.63 -2.48
C SER A 314 21.23 7.72 -1.71
N GLN A 315 21.53 7.90 -0.42
CA GLN A 315 20.89 8.94 0.38
C GLN A 315 21.35 10.37 0.06
N GLU A 316 22.44 10.55 -0.69
CA GLU A 316 22.87 11.86 -1.20
C GLU A 316 22.00 12.32 -2.37
N ASN A 317 21.56 11.38 -3.22
CA ASN A 317 20.73 11.64 -4.40
C ASN A 317 19.26 11.92 -4.07
N MET A 318 18.78 11.55 -2.87
CA MET A 318 17.45 11.91 -2.36
C MET A 318 17.38 13.39 -1.91
N ASN A 319 17.69 14.33 -2.80
CA ASN A 319 17.77 15.78 -2.52
C ASN A 319 16.77 16.58 -3.39
N PRO A 320 16.46 17.85 -3.04
CA PRO A 320 15.45 18.67 -3.72
C PRO A 320 15.67 18.81 -5.23
N GLU A 321 16.93 18.97 -5.67
CA GLU A 321 17.30 19.11 -7.09
C GLU A 321 16.86 17.88 -7.90
N HIS A 322 17.07 16.69 -7.35
CA HIS A 322 16.67 15.45 -8.01
C HIS A 322 15.19 15.14 -7.79
N ALA A 323 14.64 15.51 -6.63
CA ALA A 323 13.22 15.37 -6.28
C ALA A 323 12.30 16.26 -7.13
N GLY A 324 12.80 17.40 -7.63
CA GLY A 324 12.02 18.35 -8.43
C GLY A 324 10.91 19.04 -7.63
N GLU A 325 11.08 19.12 -6.30
CA GLU A 325 10.18 19.83 -5.39
C GLU A 325 10.95 20.93 -4.66
N GLU A 326 10.59 22.17 -4.95
CA GLU A 326 11.30 23.36 -4.47
C GLU A 326 10.48 24.23 -3.52
N ARG A 327 9.20 23.91 -3.28
CA ARG A 327 8.28 24.78 -2.54
C ARG A 327 7.89 24.18 -1.18
N ASN A 328 7.58 22.90 -1.16
CA ASN A 328 7.11 22.22 0.04
C ASN A 328 8.15 21.26 0.62
N PRO A 329 8.17 21.03 1.95
CA PRO A 329 8.98 19.97 2.52
C PRO A 329 8.46 18.61 2.07
N TYR A 330 9.33 17.80 1.47
CA TYR A 330 9.04 16.42 1.11
C TYR A 330 9.71 15.45 2.08
N LEU A 331 9.19 14.22 2.12
CA LEU A 331 9.73 13.12 2.90
C LEU A 331 10.47 12.14 1.98
N SER A 332 11.56 11.55 2.45
CA SER A 332 12.24 10.47 1.74
C SER A 332 12.50 9.30 2.69
N LEU A 333 12.17 8.08 2.28
CA LEU A 333 12.41 6.86 3.05
C LEU A 333 13.32 5.94 2.26
N TYR A 334 14.36 5.45 2.91
CA TYR A 334 15.25 4.45 2.34
C TYR A 334 14.99 3.09 3.00
N PHE A 335 14.66 2.09 2.18
CA PHE A 335 14.44 0.70 2.58
C PHE A 335 15.70 -0.10 2.23
N ALA A 336 16.45 -0.48 3.26
CA ALA A 336 17.57 -1.41 3.14
C ALA A 336 17.06 -2.83 3.44
N LEU A 337 16.68 -3.58 2.41
CA LEU A 337 16.22 -4.95 2.58
C LEU A 337 17.42 -5.88 2.49
N GLN A 338 17.77 -6.54 3.61
CA GLN A 338 18.90 -7.45 3.67
C GLN A 338 18.39 -8.89 3.65
N SER A 339 18.97 -9.73 2.78
CA SER A 339 18.85 -11.17 2.95
C SER A 339 19.80 -11.56 4.08
N THR A 340 19.26 -11.84 5.27
CA THR A 340 20.04 -12.47 6.32
C THR A 340 20.40 -13.88 5.88
N THR A 341 21.43 -14.02 5.04
CA THR A 341 22.27 -15.19 5.18
C THR A 341 23.13 -14.88 6.41
N PRO A 342 23.03 -15.62 7.53
CA PRO A 342 24.00 -15.47 8.61
C PRO A 342 25.38 -15.57 7.96
N PRO A 343 26.34 -14.68 8.27
CA PRO A 343 27.66 -14.77 7.68
C PRO A 343 28.13 -16.20 7.88
N THR A 344 28.33 -16.92 6.77
CA THR A 344 28.78 -18.30 6.81
C THR A 344 30.06 -18.30 7.61
N LYS A 345 29.98 -18.76 8.86
CA LYS A 345 31.17 -19.05 9.65
C LYS A 345 31.91 -20.09 8.85
N LYS A 346 32.96 -19.68 8.14
CA LYS A 346 33.89 -20.59 7.48
C LYS A 346 34.33 -21.62 8.51
N GLY A 347 33.91 -22.86 8.30
CA GLY A 347 34.37 -24.03 9.02
C GLY A 347 33.55 -24.39 10.26
N ARG A 348 32.55 -25.26 10.09
CA ARG A 348 32.32 -26.43 10.95
C ARG A 348 31.40 -27.45 10.26
N ASP A 349 31.65 -28.72 10.55
CA ASP A 349 31.35 -29.92 9.76
C ASP A 349 29.87 -30.17 9.41
N PRO A 350 29.59 -30.88 8.29
CA PRO A 350 28.25 -31.21 7.84
C PRO A 350 27.72 -32.47 8.54
N ALA A 351 27.13 -32.30 9.72
CA ALA A 351 26.37 -33.39 10.37
C ALA A 351 25.38 -32.86 11.41
N GLU A 352 24.51 -31.90 11.05
CA GLU A 352 23.26 -31.69 11.80
C GLU A 352 22.11 -31.51 10.79
N GLU A 353 21.20 -32.47 10.78
CA GLU A 353 19.97 -32.48 10.01
C GLU A 353 19.10 -31.27 10.39
N ARG A 354 18.69 -30.49 9.39
CA ARG A 354 17.64 -29.48 9.51
C ARG A 354 16.35 -30.12 10.00
N LYS A 355 15.96 -29.81 11.24
CA LYS A 355 14.56 -29.82 11.69
C LYS A 355 14.18 -28.39 12.06
N ASP A 356 13.74 -27.61 11.08
CA ASP A 356 13.13 -26.31 11.32
C ASP A 356 11.60 -26.48 11.34
N SER A 357 11.06 -26.95 12.46
CA SER A 357 9.66 -26.77 12.83
C SER A 357 9.60 -25.60 13.82
N TYR A 358 9.14 -24.44 13.37
CA TYR A 358 8.86 -23.31 14.26
C TYR A 358 7.46 -23.51 14.87
N GLU A 359 7.39 -23.68 16.19
CA GLU A 359 6.15 -23.61 16.98
C GLU A 359 6.17 -22.33 17.84
N LEU A 360 5.07 -21.58 17.81
CA LEU A 360 4.88 -20.39 18.66
C LEU A 360 4.66 -20.80 20.14
N PRO A 361 5.14 -20.01 21.12
CA PRO A 361 5.04 -20.36 22.52
C PRO A 361 3.58 -20.36 23.03
N SER A 362 3.24 -21.39 23.83
CA SER A 362 1.90 -21.58 24.39
C SER A 362 1.53 -20.50 25.41
N SER A 363 0.26 -20.08 25.37
CA SER A 363 -0.35 -18.96 26.10
C SER A 363 -0.50 -19.15 27.62
N HIS A 364 0.60 -19.30 28.36
CA HIS A 364 0.59 -19.24 29.82
C HIS A 364 1.85 -18.57 30.40
N GLU A 365 1.98 -17.25 30.26
CA GLU A 365 2.73 -16.39 31.19
C GLU A 365 2.33 -14.90 31.00
N PRO A 366 2.35 -14.05 32.06
CA PRO A 366 1.75 -12.71 32.06
C PRO A 366 2.62 -11.65 31.35
N PRO A 367 2.06 -10.49 30.97
CA PRO A 367 2.61 -9.65 29.90
C PRO A 367 3.83 -8.85 30.37
N ASP A 368 4.95 -9.04 29.67
CA ASP A 368 6.03 -8.06 29.65
C ASP A 368 5.66 -6.95 28.65
N ASP A 369 5.83 -5.69 29.05
CA ASP A 369 5.25 -4.48 28.44
C ASP A 369 6.01 -4.05 27.16
N ARG A 370 6.49 -5.03 26.40
CA ARG A 370 7.19 -4.87 25.13
C ARG A 370 6.47 -5.73 24.10
N THR A 371 5.53 -5.12 23.38
CA THR A 371 4.80 -5.79 22.32
C THR A 371 5.78 -6.32 21.26
N LEU A 372 5.73 -7.63 21.01
CA LEU A 372 6.55 -8.45 20.11
C LEU A 372 6.74 -7.87 18.69
N GLY A 373 5.88 -6.96 18.23
CA GLY A 373 6.05 -6.21 16.97
C GLY A 373 7.29 -5.28 16.94
N GLN A 374 7.86 -4.93 18.09
CA GLN A 374 9.09 -4.13 18.16
C GLN A 374 10.36 -4.92 17.82
N GLN A 375 10.35 -6.25 18.02
CA GLN A 375 11.54 -7.07 17.77
C GLN A 375 11.77 -7.31 16.27
N TYR A 376 10.71 -7.45 15.48
CA TYR A 376 10.82 -7.59 14.03
C TYR A 376 11.15 -6.26 13.35
N ALA A 377 10.69 -5.11 13.87
CA ALA A 377 11.08 -3.80 13.34
C ALA A 377 12.56 -3.44 13.61
N GLN A 378 13.22 -4.09 14.58
CA GLN A 378 14.61 -3.79 14.94
C GLN A 378 15.65 -4.43 14.01
N ASP A 379 15.29 -5.51 13.31
CA ASP A 379 16.14 -6.12 12.26
C ASP A 379 15.92 -5.49 10.86
N PHE A 380 14.92 -4.61 10.69
CA PHE A 380 14.67 -3.84 9.47
C PHE A 380 15.03 -2.36 9.70
N LEU A 381 16.24 -1.96 9.32
CA LEU A 381 16.70 -0.57 9.44
C LEU A 381 15.99 0.35 8.42
N LEU A 382 14.82 0.87 8.79
CA LEU A 382 14.19 1.98 8.09
C LEU A 382 14.91 3.29 8.47
N ARG A 383 15.51 3.99 7.49
CA ARG A 383 16.09 5.33 7.72
C ARG A 383 15.31 6.37 6.92
N ALA A 384 14.56 7.20 7.62
CA ALA A 384 13.86 8.35 7.05
C ALA A 384 14.80 9.56 6.94
N LYS A 385 14.69 10.35 5.87
CA LYS A 385 15.44 11.60 5.68
C LYS A 385 14.48 12.64 5.08
N ALA A 386 14.50 13.86 5.57
CA ALA A 386 13.79 15.01 4.99
C ALA A 386 14.84 16.09 4.72
N ARG A 387 14.86 16.68 3.51
CA ARG A 387 15.94 17.60 3.09
C ARG A 387 15.44 18.96 2.61
N ARG A 388 16.32 19.94 2.89
CA ARG A 388 16.32 21.41 2.79
C ARG A 388 15.55 22.05 1.62
N LEU A 389 14.83 23.13 1.90
CA LEU A 389 14.68 24.27 1.00
C LEU A 389 15.30 25.47 1.71
N SER A 390 16.18 26.20 1.02
CA SER A 390 16.89 27.38 1.54
C SER A 390 15.97 28.57 1.69
#